data_AF-A0A7X9FQN7-F1
#
_entry.id   AF-A0A7X9FQN7-F1
#
_cell.length_a   1.000
_cell.length_b   1.000
_cell.length_c   1.000
_cell.angle_alpha   90.00
_cell.angle_beta   90.00
_cell.angle_gamma   90.00
#
_symmetry.space_group_name_H-M   'P 1'
#
loop_
_entity.id
_entity.type
_entity.pdbx_description
1 polymer ?
#
loop_
_entity_poly.entity_id
_entity_poly.type
_entity_poly.pdbx_seq_one_letter_code
_entity_poly.pdbx_strand_id
1 'polypeptide(L)'
;MFLVPLIAKPKILALKNKWVPGAQKKAAIGREIPLLLLSLTTILFLYEGTLNFLSETAGIMRESFFSYSTVLTPFLAIFLITVFLASAIRALGTLFLSLDVEFLLSTPLSQRQFFIGKFFDTILHSFWTFFVFVFPIIWAFDSHFQRNGMFILRGSLIILPCFLIASACALIITILFACIVPANRSRDVLIGGACIFGIVLLLKTASYNLKDHAQLQIFWNTLRHFASEFIYIGPPYWASKCLLHTLRQQSLFPFREFGLLFLFAILLILLAYCITAFLHFYAYSKSLSPNARQRFESRNAQRRLVFCTPLMTQRFRAIFSKELRLFARDMTHTIQLILLLSICIIYIYNFRIIATYQNIPEAFHKWWEGFLLILNIGVGSMLMSAVCTRFVFPSISLEGLSYWVIQSSPCSISEFLHGKLIVWFCPIAVISSVIIGTGALALDVQPNLIFFTVLASCIISYGLCACSIGIGAFFAEFDWDYSAQVSASFAGVLNVLICVLFSLVNLIPIFMLFFGLILRQSVQGMGTIQWLICPILSLVCLIFINLYVGHWAILIGEKAMIRRFS
;
A
#
# COMPACT_ATOMS: atom_id res chain seq x y z
N MET A 1 7.46 21.42 35.08
CA MET A 1 8.37 21.43 33.90
C MET A 1 7.86 20.36 32.93
N PHE A 2 6.89 20.73 32.09
CA PHE A 2 6.08 19.79 31.30
C PHE A 2 6.93 19.08 30.24
N LEU A 3 7.07 17.76 30.35
CA LEU A 3 7.94 16.93 29.50
C LEU A 3 7.39 16.67 28.08
N VAL A 4 6.20 17.17 27.73
CA VAL A 4 5.49 16.82 26.48
C VAL A 4 4.97 17.98 25.58
N PRO A 5 4.97 19.30 25.87
CA PRO A 5 4.13 20.19 25.08
C PRO A 5 4.79 20.89 23.87
N LEU A 6 6.10 21.17 23.79
CA LEU A 6 6.54 22.16 22.79
C LEU A 6 6.33 21.73 21.32
N ILE A 7 6.58 20.46 21.00
CA ILE A 7 6.41 19.92 19.64
C ILE A 7 5.00 19.32 19.43
N ALA A 8 4.38 18.78 20.48
CA ALA A 8 3.06 18.13 20.38
C ALA A 8 1.88 19.11 20.55
N LYS A 9 2.03 20.19 21.32
CA LYS A 9 0.99 21.20 21.56
C LYS A 9 0.46 21.83 20.28
N PRO A 10 1.25 22.26 19.28
CA PRO A 10 0.69 22.79 18.04
C PRO A 10 -0.18 21.76 17.31
N LYS A 11 0.15 20.47 17.36
CA LYS A 11 -0.68 19.40 16.77
C LYS A 11 -1.98 19.18 17.54
N ILE A 12 -1.93 19.21 18.87
CA ILE A 12 -3.13 19.11 19.73
C ILE A 12 -4.03 20.34 19.54
N LEU A 13 -3.44 21.54 19.43
CA LEU A 13 -4.18 22.77 19.14
C LEU A 13 -4.77 22.76 17.73
N ALA A 14 -4.05 22.25 16.73
CA ALA A 14 -4.59 22.06 15.38
C ALA A 14 -5.77 21.09 15.38
N LEU A 15 -5.68 19.97 16.12
CA LEU A 15 -6.79 19.04 16.32
C LEU A 15 -7.98 19.73 17.01
N LYS A 16 -7.74 20.49 18.08
CA LYS A 16 -8.81 21.22 18.79
C LYS A 16 -9.47 22.27 17.89
N ASN A 17 -8.68 22.99 17.09
CA ASN A 17 -9.17 24.04 16.20
C ASN A 17 -9.92 23.49 14.98
N LYS A 18 -9.69 22.23 14.57
CA LYS A 18 -10.50 21.57 13.53
C LYS A 18 -11.99 21.49 13.86
N TRP A 19 -12.34 21.47 15.15
CA TRP A 19 -13.73 21.30 15.62
C TRP A 19 -14.43 22.61 15.99
N VAL A 20 -13.76 23.76 15.85
CA VAL A 20 -14.32 25.09 16.13
C VAL A 20 -15.37 25.44 15.05
N PRO A 21 -16.56 25.95 15.43
CA PRO A 21 -17.63 26.24 14.48
C PRO A 21 -17.25 27.34 13.45
N GLY A 22 -17.42 27.02 12.16
CA GLY A 22 -17.18 27.90 11.01
C GLY A 22 -17.48 27.20 9.67
N ALA A 23 -17.33 27.87 8.53
CA ALA A 23 -17.57 27.29 7.19
C ALA A 23 -16.74 26.03 6.89
N GLN A 24 -15.54 25.92 7.49
CA GLN A 24 -14.69 24.73 7.43
C GLN A 24 -15.31 23.49 8.12
N LYS A 25 -16.23 23.67 9.06
CA LYS A 25 -16.88 22.58 9.80
C LYS A 25 -17.78 21.73 8.90
N LYS A 26 -18.52 22.32 7.94
CA LYS A 26 -19.36 21.54 7.01
C LYS A 26 -18.52 20.67 6.07
N ALA A 27 -17.41 21.21 5.56
CA ALA A 27 -16.46 20.46 4.73
C ALA A 27 -15.72 19.37 5.53
N ALA A 28 -15.33 19.66 6.78
CA ALA A 28 -14.72 18.68 7.68
C ALA A 28 -15.68 17.54 8.04
N ILE A 29 -16.94 17.85 8.36
CA ILE A 29 -17.98 16.86 8.68
C ILE A 29 -18.27 15.96 7.47
N GLY A 30 -18.37 16.53 6.26
CA GLY A 30 -18.58 15.77 5.02
C GLY A 30 -17.42 14.80 4.70
N ARG A 31 -16.21 15.10 5.17
CA ARG A 31 -15.02 14.24 5.04
C ARG A 31 -14.93 13.17 6.13
N GLU A 32 -15.24 13.54 7.37
CA GLU A 32 -15.00 12.67 8.52
C GLU A 32 -16.09 11.63 8.75
N ILE A 33 -17.34 11.92 8.38
CA ILE A 33 -18.44 10.94 8.48
C ILE A 33 -18.16 9.69 7.62
N PRO A 34 -17.81 9.79 6.32
CA PRO A 34 -17.55 8.61 5.51
C PRO A 34 -16.31 7.83 5.97
N LEU A 35 -15.28 8.50 6.50
CA LEU A 35 -14.12 7.84 7.11
C LEU A 35 -14.50 7.05 8.36
N LEU A 36 -15.30 7.65 9.23
CA LEU A 36 -15.81 6.99 10.43
C LEU A 36 -16.67 5.78 10.05
N LEU A 37 -17.59 5.95 9.10
CA LEU A 37 -18.39 4.85 8.57
C LEU A 37 -17.53 3.72 8.00
N LEU A 38 -16.54 4.04 7.17
CA LEU A 38 -15.61 3.05 6.61
C LEU A 38 -14.80 2.34 7.71
N SER A 39 -14.33 3.07 8.72
CA SER A 39 -13.60 2.48 9.83
C SER A 39 -14.49 1.56 10.65
N LEU A 40 -15.75 1.95 10.91
CA LEU A 40 -16.72 1.16 11.64
C LEU A 40 -17.12 -0.09 10.85
N THR A 41 -17.35 0.01 9.54
CA THR A 41 -17.65 -1.17 8.70
C THR A 41 -16.47 -2.12 8.64
N THR A 42 -15.24 -1.60 8.55
CA THR A 42 -14.02 -2.43 8.60
C THR A 42 -13.89 -3.15 9.94
N ILE A 43 -14.15 -2.44 11.05
CA ILE A 43 -14.15 -3.01 12.40
C ILE A 43 -15.19 -4.12 12.52
N LEU A 44 -16.42 -3.88 12.07
CA LEU A 44 -17.50 -4.88 12.11
C LEU A 44 -17.17 -6.10 11.25
N PHE A 45 -16.68 -5.89 10.03
CA PHE A 45 -16.31 -6.98 9.13
C PHE A 45 -15.18 -7.84 9.69
N LEU A 46 -14.15 -7.21 10.29
CA LEU A 46 -13.07 -7.95 10.95
C LEU A 46 -13.55 -8.69 12.20
N TYR A 47 -14.43 -8.08 12.99
CA TYR A 47 -15.02 -8.71 14.18
C TYR A 47 -15.85 -9.94 13.79
N GLU A 48 -16.80 -9.80 12.86
CA GLU A 48 -17.65 -10.90 12.37
C GLU A 48 -16.82 -11.98 11.67
N GLY A 49 -15.89 -11.59 10.80
CA GLY A 49 -15.00 -12.53 10.12
C GLY A 49 -14.15 -13.35 11.10
N THR A 50 -13.65 -12.71 12.16
CA THR A 50 -12.89 -13.41 13.22
C THR A 50 -13.78 -14.31 14.05
N LEU A 51 -15.01 -13.88 14.38
CA LEU A 51 -15.97 -14.72 15.10
C LEU A 51 -16.36 -15.98 14.32
N ASN A 52 -16.66 -15.83 13.03
CA ASN A 52 -16.98 -16.95 12.14
C ASN A 52 -15.78 -17.89 12.00
N PHE A 53 -14.58 -17.34 11.84
CA PHE A 53 -13.36 -18.14 11.83
C PHE A 53 -13.19 -18.92 13.14
N LEU A 54 -13.40 -18.30 14.29
CA LEU A 54 -13.29 -18.96 15.60
C LEU A 54 -14.38 -20.02 15.81
N SER A 55 -15.62 -19.79 15.38
CA SER A 55 -16.71 -20.77 15.53
C SER A 55 -16.52 -21.99 14.66
N GLU A 56 -16.11 -21.83 13.41
CA GLU A 56 -15.84 -22.94 12.48
C GLU A 56 -14.60 -23.75 12.89
N THR A 57 -13.54 -23.06 13.33
CA THR A 57 -12.28 -23.73 13.70
C THR A 57 -12.27 -24.27 15.12
N ALA A 58 -13.21 -23.86 16.00
CA ALA A 58 -13.32 -24.37 17.36
C ALA A 58 -13.55 -25.89 17.43
N GLY A 59 -14.23 -26.48 16.43
CA GLY A 59 -14.40 -27.94 16.32
C GLY A 59 -13.08 -28.65 15.97
N ILE A 60 -12.35 -28.13 14.98
CA ILE A 60 -11.11 -28.73 14.42
C ILE A 60 -9.90 -28.55 15.35
N MET A 61 -9.80 -27.40 16.02
CA MET A 61 -8.70 -27.09 16.96
C MET A 61 -8.86 -27.75 18.33
N ARG A 62 -10.01 -28.37 18.63
CA ARG A 62 -10.21 -29.15 19.86
C ARG A 62 -9.58 -30.54 19.79
N GLU A 63 -9.50 -31.12 18.59
CA GLU A 63 -9.02 -32.50 18.36
C GLU A 63 -7.59 -32.60 17.84
N SER A 64 -7.02 -31.52 17.30
CA SER A 64 -5.67 -31.50 16.73
C SER A 64 -4.69 -30.68 17.58
N PHE A 65 -3.41 -31.09 17.61
CA PHE A 65 -2.26 -30.46 18.31
C PHE A 65 -2.02 -28.95 18.02
N PHE A 66 -2.89 -28.26 17.28
CA PHE A 66 -2.81 -26.83 17.01
C PHE A 66 -3.32 -26.01 18.20
N SER A 67 -2.40 -25.68 19.11
CA SER A 67 -2.66 -24.67 20.15
C SER A 67 -2.89 -23.30 19.49
N TYR A 68 -3.92 -22.53 19.89
CA TYR A 68 -4.24 -21.18 19.38
C TYR A 68 -3.02 -20.23 19.25
N SER A 69 -1.93 -20.48 19.98
CA SER A 69 -0.61 -19.85 19.79
C SER A 69 -0.05 -19.94 18.36
N THR A 70 -0.30 -21.03 17.62
CA THR A 70 0.21 -21.21 16.25
C THR A 70 -0.44 -20.26 15.24
N VAL A 71 -1.65 -19.77 15.53
CA VAL A 71 -2.36 -18.78 14.71
C VAL A 71 -2.07 -17.37 15.19
N LEU A 72 -2.10 -17.16 16.52
CA LEU A 72 -1.94 -15.82 17.09
C LEU A 72 -0.52 -15.25 16.92
N THR A 73 0.51 -16.10 17.00
CA THR A 73 1.91 -15.67 16.84
C THR A 73 2.22 -15.10 15.45
N PRO A 74 1.94 -15.81 14.33
CA PRO A 74 2.18 -15.25 12.99
C PRO A 74 1.31 -14.02 12.73
N PHE A 75 0.07 -13.98 13.23
CA PHE A 75 -0.77 -12.77 13.14
C PHE A 75 -0.09 -11.56 13.80
N LEU A 76 0.38 -11.70 15.04
CA LEU A 76 1.10 -10.64 15.76
C LEU A 76 2.43 -10.29 15.09
N ALA A 77 3.10 -11.24 14.45
CA ALA A 77 4.33 -10.98 13.71
C ALA A 77 4.07 -10.12 12.47
N ILE A 78 3.04 -10.46 11.67
CA ILE A 78 2.61 -9.67 10.51
C ILE A 78 2.24 -8.26 10.97
N PHE A 79 1.45 -8.17 12.05
CA PHE A 79 1.07 -6.89 12.63
C PHE A 79 2.29 -6.05 13.06
N LEU A 80 3.25 -6.64 13.77
CA LEU A 80 4.47 -5.94 14.20
C LEU A 80 5.29 -5.46 13.00
N ILE A 81 5.41 -6.26 11.93
CA ILE A 81 6.08 -5.87 10.68
C ILE A 81 5.36 -4.71 10.00
N THR A 82 4.02 -4.73 9.93
CA THR A 82 3.23 -3.64 9.34
C THR A 82 3.39 -2.34 10.12
N VAL A 83 3.32 -2.40 11.45
CA VAL A 83 3.54 -1.23 12.33
C VAL A 83 4.96 -0.72 12.20
N PHE A 84 5.95 -1.60 12.14
CA PHE A 84 7.35 -1.25 11.92
C PHE A 84 7.54 -0.49 10.60
N LEU A 85 6.99 -1.02 9.50
CA LEU A 85 7.11 -0.39 8.19
C LEU A 85 6.43 0.98 8.15
N ALA A 86 5.23 1.11 8.71
CA ALA A 86 4.53 2.39 8.82
C ALA A 86 5.31 3.40 9.67
N SER A 87 5.86 2.95 10.81
CA SER A 87 6.72 3.76 11.68
C SER A 87 8.01 4.19 10.96
N ALA A 88 8.62 3.33 10.13
CA ALA A 88 9.87 3.64 9.43
C ALA A 88 9.69 4.72 8.37
N ILE A 89 8.58 4.67 7.62
CA ILE A 89 8.21 5.72 6.65
C ILE A 89 7.97 7.05 7.40
N ARG A 90 7.25 7.01 8.53
CA ARG A 90 7.00 8.21 9.34
C ARG A 90 8.27 8.76 9.99
N ALA A 91 9.15 7.90 10.49
CA ALA A 91 10.44 8.27 11.06
C ALA A 91 11.31 8.99 10.04
N LEU A 92 11.38 8.47 8.81
CA LEU A 92 12.16 9.09 7.73
C LEU A 92 11.63 10.49 7.39
N GLY A 93 10.30 10.63 7.30
CA GLY A 93 9.68 11.94 7.11
C GLY A 93 10.02 12.91 8.25
N THR A 94 9.66 12.54 9.47
CA THR A 94 9.71 13.44 10.63
C THR A 94 11.11 13.78 11.13
N LEU A 95 12.12 12.92 10.90
CA LEU A 95 13.49 13.14 11.36
C LEU A 95 14.37 13.91 10.36
N PHE A 96 14.08 13.83 9.06
CA PHE A 96 14.98 14.31 8.01
C PHE A 96 14.33 15.25 7.00
N LEU A 97 13.05 15.08 6.69
CA LEU A 97 12.40 15.74 5.56
C LEU A 97 11.44 16.86 5.97
N SER A 98 10.93 16.89 7.20
CA SER A 98 10.01 17.97 7.58
C SER A 98 10.74 19.31 7.67
N LEU A 99 10.05 20.34 7.18
CA LEU A 99 10.46 21.74 7.28
C LEU A 99 10.67 22.18 8.74
N ASP A 100 9.97 21.52 9.68
CA ASP A 100 10.14 21.78 11.12
C ASP A 100 11.52 21.36 11.66
N VAL A 101 12.27 20.48 10.99
CA VAL A 101 13.54 19.95 11.51
C VAL A 101 14.61 21.04 11.52
N GLU A 102 14.71 21.84 10.48
CA GLU A 102 15.66 22.96 10.41
C GLU A 102 15.42 23.98 11.53
N PHE A 103 14.14 24.30 11.77
CA PHE A 103 13.75 25.18 12.86
C PHE A 103 14.04 24.54 14.23
N LEU A 104 13.66 23.28 14.44
CA LEU A 104 13.86 22.60 15.72
C LEU A 104 15.35 22.42 16.07
N LEU A 105 16.21 22.15 15.07
CA LEU A 105 17.65 22.00 15.26
C LEU A 105 18.37 23.34 15.50
N SER A 106 17.80 24.47 15.06
CA SER A 106 18.36 25.81 15.34
C SER A 106 17.92 26.38 16.71
N THR A 107 16.90 25.81 17.33
CA THR A 107 16.47 26.18 18.68
C THR A 107 17.29 25.47 19.78
N PRO A 108 17.42 26.04 20.99
CA PRO A 108 18.13 25.43 22.13
C PRO A 108 17.33 24.29 22.78
N LEU A 109 16.80 23.37 21.96
CA LEU A 109 16.10 22.17 22.44
C LEU A 109 17.11 21.10 22.83
N SER A 110 16.90 20.50 24.00
CA SER A 110 17.68 19.33 24.41
C SER A 110 17.42 18.14 23.48
N GLN A 111 18.44 17.32 23.21
CA GLN A 111 18.32 16.11 22.40
C GLN A 111 17.23 15.15 22.91
N ARG A 112 17.03 15.10 24.24
CA ARG A 112 15.96 14.34 24.88
C ARG A 112 14.56 14.83 24.47
N GLN A 113 14.32 16.14 24.48
CA GLN A 113 13.04 16.71 24.08
C GLN A 113 12.77 16.52 22.58
N PHE A 114 13.81 16.66 21.76
CA PHE A 114 13.73 16.36 20.33
C PHE A 114 13.34 14.90 20.08
N PHE A 115 14.05 13.95 20.69
CA PHE A 115 13.76 12.52 20.56
C PHE A 115 12.36 12.18 21.05
N ILE A 116 11.96 12.60 22.26
CA ILE A 116 10.63 12.30 22.81
C ILE A 116 9.54 12.86 21.90
N GLY A 117 9.70 14.09 21.40
CA GLY A 117 8.72 14.72 20.51
C GLY A 117 8.53 13.97 19.20
N LYS A 118 9.63 13.59 18.53
CA LYS A 118 9.59 12.86 17.24
C LYS A 118 9.20 11.39 17.41
N PHE A 119 9.61 10.74 18.49
CA PHE A 119 9.19 9.37 18.82
C PHE A 119 7.70 9.30 19.13
N PHE A 120 7.18 10.24 19.93
CA PHE A 120 5.76 10.32 20.23
C PHE A 120 4.91 10.57 18.98
N ASP A 121 5.39 11.43 18.06
CA ASP A 121 4.73 11.64 16.77
C ASP A 121 4.68 10.37 15.90
N THR A 122 5.77 9.59 15.91
CA THR A 122 5.87 8.32 15.17
C THR A 122 4.92 7.26 15.75
N ILE A 123 4.87 7.17 17.08
CA ILE A 123 3.99 6.26 17.80
C ILE A 123 2.51 6.62 17.58
N LEU A 124 2.13 7.89 17.77
CA LEU A 124 0.75 8.34 17.57
C LEU A 124 0.27 8.06 16.15
N HIS A 125 1.14 8.24 15.15
CA HIS A 125 0.81 7.91 13.76
C HIS A 125 0.61 6.42 13.52
N SER A 126 1.16 5.54 14.34
CA SER A 126 1.00 4.09 14.19
C SER A 126 -0.18 3.54 15.02
N PHE A 127 -0.61 4.25 16.06
CA PHE A 127 -1.66 3.80 16.97
C PHE A 127 -3.04 3.64 16.32
N TRP A 128 -3.39 4.40 15.29
CA TRP A 128 -4.71 4.25 14.65
C TRP A 128 -4.92 2.84 14.07
N THR A 129 -3.83 2.19 13.62
CA THR A 129 -3.83 0.82 13.09
C THR A 129 -4.31 -0.18 14.15
N PHE A 130 -4.07 0.08 15.44
CA PHE A 130 -4.59 -0.76 16.53
C PHE A 130 -6.11 -0.84 16.51
N PHE A 131 -6.77 0.31 16.50
CA PHE A 131 -8.22 0.42 16.64
C PHE A 131 -8.96 -0.18 15.44
N VAL A 132 -8.39 -0.03 14.24
CA VAL A 132 -9.03 -0.53 13.02
C VAL A 132 -8.77 -2.04 12.85
N PHE A 133 -7.56 -2.54 13.09
CA PHE A 133 -7.19 -3.91 12.71
C PHE A 133 -7.10 -4.89 13.88
N VAL A 134 -6.60 -4.48 15.05
CA VAL A 134 -6.30 -5.41 16.14
C VAL A 134 -7.38 -5.43 17.21
N PHE A 135 -7.95 -4.27 17.53
CA PHE A 135 -9.04 -4.16 18.49
C PHE A 135 -10.25 -5.06 18.13
N PRO A 136 -10.73 -5.13 16.87
CA PRO A 136 -11.88 -5.98 16.52
C PRO A 136 -11.59 -7.46 16.72
N ILE A 137 -10.34 -7.88 16.50
CA ILE A 137 -9.90 -9.26 16.69
C ILE A 137 -9.90 -9.59 18.19
N ILE A 138 -9.29 -8.75 19.04
CA ILE A 138 -9.32 -8.95 20.50
C ILE A 138 -10.77 -9.00 21.00
N TRP A 139 -11.62 -8.12 20.47
CA TRP A 139 -13.03 -8.09 20.82
C TRP A 139 -13.74 -9.39 20.42
N ALA A 140 -13.50 -9.92 19.22
CA ALA A 140 -14.04 -11.21 18.79
C ALA A 140 -13.61 -12.36 19.71
N PHE A 141 -12.34 -12.37 20.15
CA PHE A 141 -11.85 -13.34 21.14
C PHE A 141 -12.52 -13.17 22.52
N ASP A 142 -12.73 -11.94 23.01
CA ASP A 142 -13.44 -11.70 24.28
C ASP A 142 -14.88 -12.23 24.23
N SER A 143 -15.60 -11.93 23.13
CA SER A 143 -16.97 -12.36 22.90
C SER A 143 -17.09 -13.88 22.76
N HIS A 144 -16.22 -14.52 21.97
CA HIS A 144 -16.25 -15.97 21.74
C HIS A 144 -15.97 -16.76 23.03
N PHE A 145 -15.02 -16.31 23.85
CA PHE A 145 -14.64 -16.97 25.11
C PHE A 145 -15.39 -16.43 26.35
N GLN A 146 -16.39 -15.56 26.16
CA GLN A 146 -17.23 -14.96 27.21
C GLN A 146 -16.40 -14.36 28.37
N ARG A 147 -15.53 -13.39 28.06
CA ARG A 147 -14.53 -12.82 29.01
C ARG A 147 -14.94 -11.50 29.67
N ASN A 148 -16.21 -11.09 29.56
CA ASN A 148 -16.78 -9.89 30.20
C ASN A 148 -15.94 -8.60 30.00
N GLY A 149 -15.25 -8.46 28.87
CA GLY A 149 -14.41 -7.30 28.55
C GLY A 149 -13.04 -7.23 29.24
N MET A 150 -12.74 -8.10 30.21
CA MET A 150 -11.41 -8.10 30.86
C MET A 150 -10.29 -8.48 29.90
N PHE A 151 -10.58 -9.30 28.88
CA PHE A 151 -9.59 -9.66 27.88
C PHE A 151 -9.25 -8.47 26.98
N ILE A 152 -10.21 -7.59 26.71
CA ILE A 152 -9.97 -6.35 25.93
C ILE A 152 -8.97 -5.45 26.67
N LEU A 153 -9.18 -5.22 27.98
CA LEU A 153 -8.29 -4.38 28.78
C LEU A 153 -6.87 -4.97 28.85
N ARG A 154 -6.75 -6.26 29.21
CA ARG A 154 -5.45 -6.95 29.33
C ARG A 154 -4.76 -7.06 27.98
N GLY A 155 -5.50 -7.38 26.92
CA GLY A 155 -4.99 -7.49 25.55
C GLY A 155 -4.43 -6.17 25.05
N SER A 156 -5.16 -5.07 25.26
CA SER A 156 -4.69 -3.72 24.89
C SER A 156 -3.37 -3.37 25.58
N LEU A 157 -3.23 -3.73 26.86
CA LEU A 157 -2.03 -3.49 27.66
C LEU A 157 -0.84 -4.36 27.22
N ILE A 158 -1.08 -5.58 26.73
CA ILE A 158 -0.06 -6.48 26.16
C ILE A 158 0.43 -5.99 24.78
N ILE A 159 -0.43 -5.34 24.00
CA ILE A 159 -0.10 -4.90 22.64
C ILE A 159 0.65 -3.57 22.62
N LEU A 160 0.45 -2.73 23.65
CA LEU A 160 1.11 -1.43 23.77
C LEU A 160 2.65 -1.51 23.59
N PRO A 161 3.39 -2.44 24.23
CA PRO A 161 4.83 -2.49 24.06
C PRO A 161 5.25 -3.09 22.72
N CYS A 162 4.40 -3.89 22.04
CA CYS A 162 4.65 -4.30 20.65
C CYS A 162 4.72 -3.07 19.72
N PHE A 163 3.86 -2.07 19.93
CA PHE A 163 3.95 -0.79 19.20
C PHE A 163 5.25 -0.05 19.51
N LEU A 164 5.61 0.04 20.79
CA LEU A 164 6.84 0.71 21.21
C LEU A 164 8.08 0.06 20.58
N ILE A 165 8.15 -1.27 20.58
CA ILE A 165 9.22 -2.07 19.96
C ILE A 165 9.29 -1.75 18.47
N ALA A 166 8.17 -1.84 17.75
CA ALA A 166 8.12 -1.60 16.32
C ALA A 166 8.57 -0.17 15.95
N SER A 167 8.08 0.84 16.67
CA SER A 167 8.46 2.24 16.42
C SER A 167 9.90 2.55 16.81
N ALA A 168 10.43 1.95 17.88
CA ALA A 168 11.83 2.13 18.27
C ALA A 168 12.78 1.48 17.26
N CYS A 169 12.52 0.24 16.85
CA CYS A 169 13.25 -0.45 15.78
C CYS A 169 13.23 0.35 14.48
N ALA A 170 12.07 0.92 14.12
CA ALA A 170 11.93 1.77 12.95
C ALA A 170 12.87 2.99 13.01
N LEU A 171 12.87 3.74 14.11
CA LEU A 171 13.78 4.89 14.27
C LEU A 171 15.25 4.49 14.15
N ILE A 172 15.65 3.40 14.82
CA ILE A 172 17.03 2.90 14.80
C ILE A 172 17.45 2.58 13.37
N ILE A 173 16.66 1.78 12.67
CA ILE A 173 16.96 1.35 11.30
C ILE A 173 16.97 2.55 10.35
N THR A 174 16.03 3.49 10.49
CA THR A 174 16.00 4.70 9.66
C THR A 174 17.24 5.57 9.85
N ILE A 175 17.70 5.77 11.09
CA ILE A 175 18.90 6.58 11.36
C ILE A 175 20.16 5.86 10.86
N LEU A 176 20.32 4.56 11.15
CA LEU A 176 21.44 3.76 10.66
C LEU A 176 21.49 3.74 9.14
N PHE A 177 20.33 3.57 8.50
CA PHE A 177 20.20 3.63 7.04
C PHE A 177 20.65 5.00 6.50
N ALA A 178 20.23 6.11 7.12
CA ALA A 178 20.64 7.46 6.74
C ALA A 178 22.15 7.71 6.98
N CYS A 179 22.77 7.04 7.95
CA CYS A 179 24.22 7.10 8.18
C CYS A 179 25.00 6.38 7.07
N ILE A 180 24.59 5.16 6.71
CA ILE A 180 25.30 4.34 5.72
C ILE A 180 25.09 4.92 4.33
N VAL A 181 23.85 5.25 4.02
CA VAL A 181 23.43 5.54 2.66
C VAL A 181 23.19 7.04 2.51
N PRO A 182 24.08 7.78 1.83
CA PRO A 182 23.81 9.18 1.52
C PRO A 182 22.51 9.26 0.71
N ALA A 183 21.65 10.24 1.02
CA ALA A 183 20.32 10.41 0.42
C ALA A 183 20.30 10.41 -1.13
N ASN A 184 21.48 10.60 -1.75
CA ASN A 184 21.68 10.63 -3.20
C ASN A 184 21.92 9.25 -3.84
N ARG A 185 22.45 8.28 -3.08
CA ARG A 185 22.72 6.90 -3.55
C ARG A 185 21.77 5.88 -2.96
N SER A 186 20.94 6.28 -2.02
CA SER A 186 19.93 5.42 -1.43
C SER A 186 18.95 4.87 -2.44
N ARG A 187 18.64 5.65 -3.48
CA ARG A 187 17.88 5.16 -4.64
C ARG A 187 18.59 3.98 -5.31
N ASP A 188 19.87 4.13 -5.65
CA ASP A 188 20.61 3.12 -6.39
C ASP A 188 20.90 1.87 -5.54
N VAL A 189 21.14 2.04 -4.24
CA VAL A 189 21.32 0.92 -3.30
C VAL A 189 20.01 0.18 -3.04
N LEU A 190 18.88 0.88 -2.91
CA LEU A 190 17.57 0.25 -2.72
C LEU A 190 17.08 -0.43 -3.99
N ILE A 191 17.21 0.21 -5.16
CA ILE A 191 16.90 -0.42 -6.44
C ILE A 191 17.82 -1.61 -6.66
N GLY A 192 19.13 -1.46 -6.42
CA GLY A 192 20.09 -2.56 -6.53
C GLY A 192 19.73 -3.72 -5.61
N GLY A 193 19.45 -3.43 -4.33
CA GLY A 193 19.02 -4.44 -3.35
C GLY A 193 17.71 -5.12 -3.71
N ALA A 194 16.72 -4.36 -4.18
CA ALA A 194 15.43 -4.89 -4.64
C ALA A 194 15.56 -5.74 -5.91
N CYS A 195 16.38 -5.30 -6.87
CA CYS A 195 16.69 -6.06 -8.07
C CYS A 195 17.43 -7.35 -7.71
N ILE A 196 18.43 -7.30 -6.83
CA ILE A 196 19.14 -8.49 -6.34
C ILE A 196 18.17 -9.42 -5.63
N PHE A 197 17.34 -8.91 -4.72
CA PHE A 197 16.34 -9.71 -4.01
C PHE A 197 15.31 -10.32 -4.95
N GLY A 198 14.81 -9.54 -5.91
CA GLY A 198 13.89 -10.00 -6.95
C GLY A 198 14.51 -11.06 -7.86
N ILE A 199 15.77 -10.87 -8.28
CA ILE A 199 16.54 -11.85 -9.05
C ILE A 199 16.77 -13.12 -8.22
N VAL A 200 17.15 -13.00 -6.95
CA VAL A 200 17.31 -14.16 -6.06
C VAL A 200 15.99 -14.91 -5.90
N LEU A 201 14.87 -14.21 -5.72
CA LEU A 201 13.55 -14.83 -5.68
C LEU A 201 13.22 -15.52 -7.00
N LEU A 202 13.42 -14.85 -8.14
CA LEU A 202 13.15 -15.40 -9.46
C LEU A 202 14.01 -16.64 -9.76
N LEU A 203 15.32 -16.54 -9.53
CA LEU A 203 16.25 -17.66 -9.67
C LEU A 203 15.86 -18.81 -8.74
N LYS A 204 15.51 -18.54 -7.48
CA LYS A 204 15.06 -19.58 -6.56
C LYS A 204 13.76 -20.22 -7.04
N THR A 205 12.80 -19.44 -7.56
CA THR A 205 11.57 -19.99 -8.15
C THR A 205 11.76 -20.68 -9.50
N ALA A 206 12.85 -20.40 -10.22
CA ALA A 206 13.19 -21.04 -11.50
C ALA A 206 14.03 -22.31 -11.31
N SER A 207 14.91 -22.34 -10.30
CA SER A 207 15.74 -23.49 -9.95
C SER A 207 14.95 -24.63 -9.32
N TYR A 208 13.86 -24.33 -8.61
CA TYR A 208 12.92 -25.36 -8.21
C TYR A 208 12.02 -25.69 -9.39
N ASN A 209 12.04 -26.95 -9.84
CA ASN A 209 11.00 -27.43 -10.74
C ASN A 209 9.71 -27.50 -9.93
N LEU A 210 8.92 -26.42 -9.93
CA LEU A 210 7.65 -26.31 -9.19
C LEU A 210 6.60 -27.38 -9.59
N LYS A 211 6.89 -28.21 -10.59
CA LYS A 211 6.08 -29.40 -10.93
C LYS A 211 6.30 -30.56 -9.95
N ASP A 212 7.46 -30.62 -9.28
CA ASP A 212 7.74 -31.61 -8.23
C ASP A 212 7.27 -31.08 -6.88
N HIS A 213 6.11 -31.58 -6.42
CA HIS A 213 5.53 -31.27 -5.11
C HIS A 213 6.53 -31.44 -3.94
N ALA A 214 7.47 -32.38 -4.05
CA ALA A 214 8.49 -32.63 -3.03
C ALA A 214 9.46 -31.47 -2.83
N GLN A 215 9.94 -30.84 -3.92
CA GLN A 215 10.89 -29.72 -3.83
C GLN A 215 10.23 -28.43 -3.34
N LEU A 216 8.98 -28.19 -3.76
CA LEU A 216 8.14 -27.13 -3.22
C LEU A 216 7.92 -27.30 -1.73
N GLN A 217 7.57 -28.51 -1.27
CA GLN A 217 7.41 -28.79 0.14
C GLN A 217 8.71 -28.58 0.93
N ILE A 218 9.88 -28.90 0.38
CA ILE A 218 11.18 -28.66 1.05
C ILE A 218 11.46 -27.15 1.18
N PHE A 219 11.21 -26.35 0.14
CA PHE A 219 11.35 -24.89 0.20
C PHE A 219 10.37 -24.25 1.19
N TRP A 220 9.12 -24.69 1.17
CA TRP A 220 8.10 -24.26 2.12
C TRP A 220 8.45 -24.68 3.54
N ASN A 221 8.92 -25.90 3.75
CA ASN A 221 9.31 -26.39 5.05
C ASN A 221 10.52 -25.65 5.58
N THR A 222 11.52 -25.31 4.75
CA THR A 222 12.69 -24.52 5.17
C THR A 222 12.32 -23.06 5.50
N LEU A 223 11.54 -22.39 4.65
CA LEU A 223 11.02 -21.06 4.98
C LEU A 223 10.13 -21.07 6.23
N ARG A 224 9.28 -22.08 6.35
CA ARG A 224 8.44 -22.29 7.54
C ARG A 224 9.28 -22.54 8.77
N HIS A 225 10.38 -23.30 8.66
CA HIS A 225 11.29 -23.56 9.78
C HIS A 225 12.01 -22.28 10.22
N PHE A 226 12.63 -21.56 9.29
CA PHE A 226 13.30 -20.28 9.57
C PHE A 226 12.35 -19.23 10.13
N ALA A 227 11.18 -19.07 9.51
CA ALA A 227 10.16 -18.17 10.01
C ALA A 227 9.66 -18.62 11.39
N SER A 228 9.43 -19.93 11.58
CA SER A 228 8.96 -20.46 12.85
C SER A 228 9.93 -20.19 13.99
N GLU A 229 11.22 -20.49 13.85
CA GLU A 229 12.18 -20.32 14.95
C GLU A 229 12.33 -18.86 15.37
N PHE A 230 12.42 -17.92 14.42
CA PHE A 230 12.54 -16.50 14.74
C PHE A 230 11.23 -15.93 15.32
N ILE A 231 10.08 -16.34 14.75
CA ILE A 231 8.75 -15.92 15.22
C ILE A 231 8.47 -16.47 16.62
N TYR A 232 8.95 -17.67 16.96
CA TYR A 232 8.73 -18.33 18.26
C TYR A 232 9.71 -17.93 19.36
N ILE A 233 10.75 -17.12 19.08
CA ILE A 233 11.69 -16.62 20.09
C ILE A 233 11.54 -15.10 20.31
N GLY A 234 10.90 -14.38 19.38
CA GLY A 234 10.77 -12.92 19.42
C GLY A 234 9.57 -12.35 20.18
N PRO A 235 9.43 -11.01 20.21
CA PRO A 235 8.30 -10.30 20.83
C PRO A 235 6.90 -10.78 20.42
N PRO A 236 6.63 -11.16 19.15
CA PRO A 236 5.33 -11.71 18.76
C PRO A 236 4.93 -12.96 19.55
N TYR A 237 5.90 -13.80 19.93
CA TYR A 237 5.65 -15.01 20.71
C TYR A 237 5.39 -14.72 22.19
N TRP A 238 6.14 -13.80 22.78
CA TRP A 238 5.87 -13.39 24.17
C TRP A 238 4.47 -12.76 24.27
N ALA A 239 4.09 -11.93 23.28
CA ALA A 239 2.75 -11.36 23.17
C ALA A 239 1.68 -12.45 23.02
N SER A 240 1.89 -13.42 22.12
CA SER A 240 0.91 -14.48 21.86
C SER A 240 0.72 -15.40 23.07
N LYS A 241 1.80 -15.75 23.78
CA LYS A 241 1.73 -16.48 25.05
C LYS A 241 0.99 -15.68 26.12
N CYS A 242 1.26 -14.39 26.23
CA CYS A 242 0.55 -13.52 27.18
C CYS A 242 -0.96 -13.54 26.94
N LEU A 243 -1.37 -13.35 25.68
CA LEU A 243 -2.77 -13.38 25.27
C LEU A 243 -3.41 -14.77 25.44
N LEU A 244 -2.67 -15.85 25.18
CA LEU A 244 -3.20 -17.20 25.35
C LEU A 244 -3.46 -17.54 26.82
N HIS A 245 -2.54 -17.15 27.72
CA HIS A 245 -2.71 -17.36 29.16
C HIS A 245 -3.90 -16.56 29.70
N THR A 246 -4.11 -15.32 29.24
CA THR A 246 -5.29 -14.55 29.61
C THR A 246 -6.59 -15.15 29.08
N LEU A 247 -6.55 -15.91 27.98
CA LEU A 247 -7.70 -16.65 27.45
C LEU A 247 -8.01 -17.95 28.19
N ARG A 248 -7.02 -18.67 28.75
CA ARG A 248 -7.18 -20.03 29.30
C ARG A 248 -7.63 -20.12 30.78
N GLN A 249 -8.05 -19.03 31.42
CA GLN A 249 -8.48 -18.99 32.84
C GLN A 249 -7.43 -19.48 33.88
N GLN A 250 -6.16 -19.63 33.52
CA GLN A 250 -5.13 -19.85 34.54
C GLN A 250 -4.98 -18.57 35.38
N SER A 251 -5.07 -18.72 36.71
CA SER A 251 -5.35 -17.64 37.68
C SER A 251 -4.27 -16.55 37.79
N LEU A 252 -3.10 -16.76 37.19
CA LEU A 252 -1.97 -15.84 37.27
C LEU A 252 -1.69 -15.23 35.91
N PHE A 253 -1.69 -13.90 35.86
CA PHE A 253 -1.22 -13.16 34.69
C PHE A 253 0.24 -13.55 34.39
N PRO A 254 0.62 -13.73 33.12
CA PRO A 254 1.96 -14.16 32.73
C PRO A 254 2.98 -13.01 32.89
N PHE A 255 3.32 -12.70 34.15
CA PHE A 255 4.20 -11.59 34.52
C PHE A 255 5.60 -11.73 33.91
N ARG A 256 6.08 -12.95 33.68
CA ARG A 256 7.39 -13.21 33.08
C ARG A 256 7.44 -12.73 31.63
N GLU A 257 6.57 -13.26 30.78
CA GLU A 257 6.50 -12.92 29.36
C GLU A 257 6.14 -11.44 29.17
N PHE A 258 5.22 -10.94 29.97
CA PHE A 258 4.84 -9.53 29.96
C PHE A 258 6.00 -8.61 30.37
N GLY A 259 6.73 -8.98 31.42
CA GLY A 259 7.92 -8.27 31.88
C GLY A 259 9.02 -8.26 30.83
N LEU A 260 9.28 -9.40 30.17
CA LEU A 260 10.23 -9.48 29.05
C LEU A 260 9.85 -8.53 27.91
N LEU A 261 8.57 -8.46 27.57
CA LEU A 261 8.05 -7.59 26.50
C LEU A 261 8.28 -6.10 26.82
N PHE A 262 7.96 -5.69 28.05
CA PHE A 262 8.17 -4.31 28.49
C PHE A 262 9.65 -3.94 28.62
N LEU A 263 10.47 -4.83 29.21
CA LEU A 263 11.91 -4.61 29.34
C LEU A 263 12.57 -4.48 27.98
N PHE A 264 12.20 -5.34 27.02
CA PHE A 264 12.71 -5.28 25.66
C PHE A 264 12.28 -3.97 24.95
N ALA A 265 11.04 -3.52 25.13
CA ALA A 265 10.58 -2.24 24.62
C ALA A 265 11.39 -1.06 25.18
N ILE A 266 11.62 -1.02 26.50
CA ILE A 266 12.40 0.03 27.17
C ILE A 266 13.84 0.03 26.66
N LEU A 267 14.47 -1.15 26.56
CA LEU A 267 15.83 -1.30 26.05
C LEU A 267 15.96 -0.74 24.64
N LEU A 268 15.02 -1.06 23.74
CA LEU A 268 15.02 -0.53 22.38
C LEU A 268 14.79 0.98 22.33
N ILE A 269 13.94 1.54 23.19
CA ILE A 269 13.73 3.00 23.28
C ILE A 269 15.01 3.69 23.72
N LEU A 270 15.71 3.15 24.74
CA LEU A 270 16.98 3.70 25.21
C LEU A 270 18.06 3.61 24.12
N LEU A 271 18.13 2.49 23.41
CA LEU A 271 19.05 2.31 22.30
C LEU A 271 18.74 3.28 21.15
N ALA A 272 17.45 3.48 20.82
CA ALA A 272 17.01 4.47 19.84
C ALA A 272 17.38 5.90 20.27
N TYR A 273 17.25 6.23 21.56
CA TYR A 273 17.67 7.51 22.09
C TYR A 273 19.19 7.72 21.94
N CYS A 274 20.01 6.74 22.34
CA CYS A 274 21.46 6.81 22.20
C CYS A 274 21.87 7.00 20.73
N ILE A 275 21.31 6.19 19.83
CA ILE A 275 21.58 6.31 18.39
C ILE A 275 21.16 7.68 17.85
N THR A 276 20.01 8.19 18.26
CA THR A 276 19.56 9.54 17.87
C THR A 276 20.52 10.62 18.40
N ALA A 277 20.91 10.54 19.66
CA ALA A 277 21.81 11.50 20.30
C ALA A 277 23.19 11.58 19.61
N PHE A 278 23.74 10.43 19.20
CA PHE A 278 25.08 10.36 18.61
C PHE A 278 25.11 10.51 17.08
N LEU A 279 24.13 9.92 16.38
CA LEU A 279 24.21 9.76 14.93
C LEU A 279 23.25 10.65 14.15
N HIS A 280 22.19 11.20 14.76
CA HIS A 280 21.19 11.99 14.03
C HIS A 280 21.79 13.23 13.35
N PHE A 281 22.58 14.02 14.07
CA PHE A 281 23.20 15.22 13.52
C PHE A 281 24.14 14.90 12.35
N TYR A 282 24.94 13.84 12.48
CA TYR A 282 25.81 13.36 11.40
C TYR A 282 25.00 12.90 10.18
N ALA A 283 23.96 12.08 10.38
CA ALA A 283 23.08 11.61 9.32
C ALA A 283 22.36 12.78 8.62
N TYR A 284 21.89 13.76 9.40
CA TYR A 284 21.21 14.94 8.90
C TYR A 284 22.14 15.83 8.07
N SER A 285 23.33 16.15 8.58
CA SER A 285 24.34 16.92 7.83
C SER A 285 24.76 16.22 6.53
N LYS A 286 24.93 14.89 6.58
CA LYS A 286 25.22 14.07 5.39
C LYS A 286 24.08 14.10 4.38
N SER A 287 22.83 14.16 4.82
CA SER A 287 21.65 14.26 3.95
C SER A 287 21.54 15.61 3.22
N LEU A 288 22.10 16.68 3.78
CA LEU A 288 22.09 18.05 3.24
C LEU A 288 23.28 18.38 2.32
N SER A 289 24.28 17.49 2.22
CA SER A 289 25.54 17.79 1.53
C SER A 289 25.35 18.17 0.04
N PRO A 290 25.86 19.32 -0.44
CA PRO A 290 25.60 19.87 -1.78
C PRO A 290 26.18 19.07 -2.94
N ASN A 291 27.10 18.13 -2.68
CA ASN A 291 27.56 17.12 -3.66
C ASN A 291 26.42 16.22 -4.18
N ALA A 292 25.22 16.36 -3.57
CA ALA A 292 23.93 15.77 -3.94
C ALA A 292 23.27 16.27 -5.21
N ARG A 293 23.51 17.53 -5.61
CA ARG A 293 22.92 18.04 -6.86
C ARG A 293 23.76 17.52 -8.01
N GLN A 294 23.55 16.25 -8.39
CA GLN A 294 23.97 15.75 -9.69
C GLN A 294 23.43 16.73 -10.73
N ARG A 295 24.31 17.57 -11.27
CA ARG A 295 24.05 18.38 -12.46
C ARG A 295 23.94 17.40 -13.62
N PHE A 296 22.79 16.74 -13.74
CA PHE A 296 22.48 15.99 -14.93
C PHE A 296 22.54 16.95 -16.10
N GLU A 297 23.28 16.59 -17.14
CA GLU A 297 23.35 17.36 -18.37
C GLU A 297 21.97 17.44 -19.02
N SER A 298 21.25 18.53 -18.73
CA SER A 298 19.87 18.78 -19.19
C SER A 298 19.75 18.66 -20.72
N ARG A 299 20.81 18.95 -21.48
CA ARG A 299 20.78 18.94 -22.95
C ARG A 299 20.65 17.55 -23.55
N ASN A 300 21.39 16.56 -23.03
CA ASN A 300 21.39 15.22 -23.63
C ASN A 300 20.11 14.44 -23.30
N ALA A 301 19.59 14.57 -22.08
CA ALA A 301 18.30 13.99 -21.70
C ALA A 301 17.14 14.60 -22.51
N GLN A 302 17.16 15.92 -22.73
CA GLN A 302 16.13 16.63 -23.50
C GLN A 302 16.18 16.27 -25.00
N ARG A 303 17.37 16.04 -25.58
CA ARG A 303 17.52 15.52 -26.95
C ARG A 303 16.98 14.09 -27.10
N ARG A 304 17.25 13.19 -26.16
CA ARG A 304 16.71 11.82 -26.19
C ARG A 304 15.18 11.80 -26.07
N LEU A 305 14.62 12.66 -25.21
CA LEU A 305 13.17 12.85 -25.09
C LEU A 305 12.53 13.33 -26.40
N VAL A 306 13.14 14.32 -27.06
CA VAL A 306 12.68 14.82 -28.37
C VAL A 306 12.68 13.71 -29.42
N PHE A 307 13.68 12.83 -29.39
CA PHE A 307 13.79 11.68 -30.29
C PHE A 307 12.72 10.60 -30.02
N CYS A 308 12.44 10.27 -28.75
CA CYS A 308 11.48 9.22 -28.40
C CYS A 308 10.01 9.67 -28.49
N THR A 309 9.71 10.98 -28.52
CA THR A 309 8.33 11.49 -28.58
C THR A 309 8.10 12.48 -29.73
N PRO A 310 8.23 12.06 -31.00
CA PRO A 310 8.08 12.96 -32.14
C PRO A 310 6.63 13.47 -32.30
N LEU A 311 5.64 12.65 -31.95
CA LEU A 311 4.21 12.91 -32.12
C LEU A 311 3.61 13.83 -31.05
N MET A 312 4.33 14.13 -29.96
CA MET A 312 3.82 14.97 -28.88
C MET A 312 4.14 16.45 -29.14
N THR A 313 3.14 17.32 -28.92
CA THR A 313 3.35 18.78 -29.00
C THR A 313 4.36 19.25 -27.95
N GLN A 314 4.97 20.42 -28.18
CA GLN A 314 6.00 20.97 -27.30
C GLN A 314 5.52 21.16 -25.85
N ARG A 315 4.23 21.49 -25.66
CA ARG A 315 3.60 21.65 -24.34
C ARG A 315 3.50 20.32 -23.59
N PHE A 316 2.96 19.28 -24.23
CA PHE A 316 2.88 17.94 -23.63
C PHE A 316 4.26 17.36 -23.34
N ARG A 317 5.24 17.61 -24.22
CA ARG A 317 6.62 17.17 -24.01
C ARG A 317 7.27 17.85 -22.80
N ALA A 318 6.97 19.13 -22.56
CA ALA A 318 7.45 19.85 -21.39
C ALA A 318 6.91 19.22 -20.10
N ILE A 319 5.58 18.98 -20.04
CA ILE A 319 4.92 18.31 -18.90
C ILE A 319 5.48 16.91 -18.70
N PHE A 320 5.59 16.11 -19.76
CA PHE A 320 6.14 14.76 -19.70
C PHE A 320 7.58 14.72 -19.21
N SER A 321 8.44 15.60 -19.73
CA SER A 321 9.84 15.69 -19.28
C SER A 321 9.99 16.15 -17.84
N LYS A 322 9.02 16.92 -17.33
CA LYS A 322 8.95 17.38 -15.95
C LYS A 322 8.54 16.24 -15.03
N GLU A 323 7.44 15.55 -15.33
CA GLU A 323 6.94 14.41 -14.56
C GLU A 323 7.98 13.30 -14.43
N LEU A 324 8.61 12.89 -15.55
CA LEU A 324 9.66 11.88 -15.50
C LEU A 324 10.85 12.30 -14.64
N ARG A 325 11.23 13.59 -14.68
CA ARG A 325 12.32 14.11 -13.83
C ARG A 325 11.93 14.15 -12.36
N LEU A 326 10.69 14.53 -12.05
CA LEU A 326 10.18 14.53 -10.68
C LEU A 326 10.11 13.11 -10.13
N PHE A 327 9.50 12.18 -10.87
CA PHE A 327 9.39 10.78 -10.49
C PHE A 327 10.77 10.12 -10.32
N ALA A 328 11.71 10.36 -11.23
CA ALA A 328 13.07 9.82 -11.12
C ALA A 328 13.85 10.44 -9.94
N ARG A 329 13.55 11.69 -9.56
CA ARG A 329 14.26 12.38 -8.48
C ARG A 329 13.69 12.07 -7.10
N ASP A 330 12.41 11.69 -7.00
CA ASP A 330 11.78 11.38 -5.72
C ASP A 330 12.10 9.94 -5.25
N MET A 331 12.92 9.84 -4.21
CA MET A 331 13.31 8.59 -3.59
C MET A 331 12.12 7.88 -2.93
N THR A 332 11.14 8.64 -2.45
CA THR A 332 9.96 8.10 -1.76
C THR A 332 9.13 7.27 -2.74
N HIS A 333 8.95 7.75 -3.96
CA HIS A 333 8.24 7.03 -5.02
C HIS A 333 8.95 5.75 -5.42
N THR A 334 10.28 5.78 -5.46
CA THR A 334 11.08 4.59 -5.78
C THR A 334 10.90 3.49 -4.73
N ILE A 335 10.97 3.81 -3.44
CA ILE A 335 10.74 2.82 -2.36
C ILE A 335 9.33 2.23 -2.44
N GLN A 336 8.32 3.09 -2.62
CA GLN A 336 6.94 2.65 -2.72
C GLN A 336 6.70 1.76 -3.95
N LEU A 337 7.36 2.05 -5.07
CA LEU A 337 7.27 1.27 -6.29
C LEU A 337 7.88 -0.12 -6.10
N ILE A 338 9.07 -0.19 -5.49
CA ILE A 338 9.73 -1.46 -5.16
C ILE A 338 8.83 -2.32 -4.26
N LEU A 339 8.28 -1.72 -3.20
CA LEU A 339 7.40 -2.42 -2.27
C LEU A 339 6.15 -2.95 -2.98
N LEU A 340 5.56 -2.14 -3.85
CA LEU A 340 4.37 -2.51 -4.59
C LEU A 340 4.65 -3.61 -5.63
N LEU A 341 5.77 -3.51 -6.35
CA LEU A 341 6.23 -4.54 -7.26
C LEU A 341 6.50 -5.86 -6.53
N SER A 342 7.04 -5.81 -5.31
CA SER A 342 7.27 -6.99 -4.47
C SER A 342 5.96 -7.70 -4.12
N ILE A 343 4.91 -6.94 -3.79
CA ILE A 343 3.56 -7.49 -3.56
C ILE A 343 3.01 -8.13 -4.85
N CYS A 344 3.27 -7.52 -6.01
CA CYS A 344 2.85 -8.07 -7.31
C CYS A 344 3.55 -9.39 -7.63
N ILE A 345 4.83 -9.56 -7.26
CA ILE A 345 5.55 -10.83 -7.42
C ILE A 345 4.92 -11.92 -6.55
N ILE A 346 4.60 -11.61 -5.29
CA ILE A 346 3.91 -12.54 -4.38
C ILE A 346 2.54 -12.93 -4.96
N TYR A 347 1.82 -11.97 -5.53
CA TYR A 347 0.56 -12.20 -6.23
C TYR A 347 0.69 -13.19 -7.40
N ILE A 348 1.64 -12.97 -8.32
CA ILE A 348 1.88 -13.87 -9.46
C ILE A 348 2.21 -15.29 -8.98
N TYR A 349 3.04 -15.37 -7.93
CA TYR A 349 3.42 -16.65 -7.35
C TYR A 349 2.23 -17.40 -6.73
N ASN A 350 1.36 -16.70 -5.98
CA ASN A 350 0.15 -17.29 -5.41
C ASN A 350 -0.80 -17.82 -6.49
N PHE A 351 -0.99 -17.09 -7.58
CA PHE A 351 -1.83 -17.54 -8.69
C PHE A 351 -1.30 -18.81 -9.35
N ARG A 352 0.03 -18.93 -9.51
CA ARG A 352 0.66 -20.15 -10.03
C ARG A 352 0.39 -21.38 -9.16
N ILE A 353 0.37 -21.22 -7.83
CA ILE A 353 0.04 -22.31 -6.90
C ILE A 353 -1.41 -22.77 -7.10
N ILE A 354 -2.34 -21.82 -7.17
CA ILE A 354 -3.78 -22.11 -7.36
C ILE A 354 -4.02 -22.80 -8.71
N ALA A 355 -3.32 -22.37 -9.75
CA ALA A 355 -3.38 -22.96 -11.09
C ALA A 355 -2.92 -24.42 -11.13
N THR A 356 -1.95 -24.78 -10.29
CA THR A 356 -1.35 -26.13 -10.26
C THR A 356 -2.22 -27.16 -9.51
N TYR A 357 -3.38 -26.75 -8.98
CA TYR A 357 -4.28 -27.65 -8.26
C TYR A 357 -5.06 -28.56 -9.23
N GLN A 358 -4.59 -29.80 -9.40
CA GLN A 358 -5.08 -30.74 -10.43
C GLN A 358 -6.26 -31.65 -10.01
N ASN A 359 -6.80 -31.53 -8.79
CA ASN A 359 -7.85 -32.43 -8.29
C ASN A 359 -9.28 -32.07 -8.76
N ILE A 360 -9.44 -31.45 -9.93
CA ILE A 360 -10.74 -30.97 -10.43
C ILE A 360 -11.20 -31.85 -11.59
N PRO A 361 -12.48 -32.30 -11.64
CA PRO A 361 -13.01 -33.05 -12.77
C PRO A 361 -12.81 -32.32 -14.10
N GLU A 362 -12.46 -33.03 -15.17
CA GLU A 362 -12.14 -32.44 -16.49
C GLU A 362 -13.26 -31.54 -17.04
N ALA A 363 -14.53 -31.88 -16.76
CA ALA A 363 -15.69 -31.08 -17.16
C ALA A 363 -15.75 -29.69 -16.50
N PHE A 364 -15.21 -29.56 -15.28
CA PHE A 364 -15.15 -28.31 -14.52
C PHE A 364 -13.86 -27.53 -14.77
N HIS A 365 -12.84 -28.16 -15.37
CA HIS A 365 -11.52 -27.56 -15.56
C HIS A 365 -11.59 -26.26 -16.40
N LYS A 366 -12.30 -26.26 -17.52
CA LYS A 366 -12.45 -25.05 -18.38
C LYS A 366 -13.20 -23.90 -17.69
N TRP A 367 -14.19 -24.23 -16.87
CA TRP A 367 -14.92 -23.24 -16.07
C TRP A 367 -14.04 -22.65 -14.96
N TRP A 368 -13.22 -23.50 -14.33
CA TRP A 368 -12.25 -23.10 -13.32
C TRP A 368 -11.17 -22.19 -13.91
N GLU A 369 -10.63 -22.52 -15.08
CA GLU A 369 -9.68 -21.66 -15.81
C GLU A 369 -10.28 -20.27 -16.12
N GLY A 370 -11.52 -20.24 -16.64
CA GLY A 370 -12.21 -18.98 -16.92
C GLY A 370 -12.44 -18.14 -15.66
N PHE A 371 -12.85 -18.79 -14.57
CA PHE A 371 -13.00 -18.15 -13.27
C PHE A 371 -11.67 -17.58 -12.75
N LEU A 372 -10.58 -18.36 -12.81
CA LEU A 372 -9.26 -17.91 -12.38
C LEU A 372 -8.74 -16.75 -13.23
N LEU A 373 -9.03 -16.73 -14.53
CA LEU A 373 -8.62 -15.65 -15.42
C LEU A 373 -9.38 -14.35 -15.10
N ILE A 374 -10.69 -14.43 -14.88
CA ILE A 374 -11.51 -13.29 -14.45
C ILE A 374 -11.03 -12.79 -13.08
N LEU A 375 -10.72 -13.71 -12.16
CA LEU A 375 -10.16 -13.38 -10.85
C LEU A 375 -8.79 -12.70 -10.99
N ASN A 376 -7.93 -13.14 -11.90
CA ASN A 376 -6.63 -12.52 -12.19
C ASN A 376 -6.80 -11.07 -12.68
N ILE A 377 -7.76 -10.79 -13.56
CA ILE A 377 -8.03 -9.41 -13.99
C ILE A 377 -8.66 -8.58 -12.85
N GLY A 378 -9.55 -9.17 -12.04
CA GLY A 378 -10.18 -8.51 -10.91
C GLY A 378 -9.18 -8.10 -9.84
N VAL A 379 -8.43 -9.06 -9.30
CA VAL A 379 -7.42 -8.81 -8.28
C VAL A 379 -6.29 -7.95 -8.85
N GLY A 380 -5.86 -8.20 -10.10
CA GLY A 380 -4.86 -7.38 -10.79
C GLY A 380 -5.28 -5.92 -10.93
N SER A 381 -6.53 -5.65 -11.32
CA SER A 381 -7.04 -4.27 -11.44
C SER A 381 -7.21 -3.59 -10.07
N MET A 382 -7.54 -4.33 -9.01
CA MET A 382 -7.54 -3.82 -7.63
C MET A 382 -6.12 -3.46 -7.16
N LEU A 383 -5.11 -4.27 -7.51
CA LEU A 383 -3.71 -3.93 -7.26
C LEU A 383 -3.32 -2.65 -8.03
N MET A 384 -3.74 -2.52 -9.29
CA MET A 384 -3.51 -1.30 -10.07
C MET A 384 -4.21 -0.06 -9.49
N SER A 385 -5.39 -0.20 -8.88
CA SER A 385 -6.02 0.89 -8.11
C SER A 385 -5.14 1.40 -6.97
N ALA A 386 -4.46 0.50 -6.25
CA ALA A 386 -3.52 0.88 -5.19
C ALA A 386 -2.27 1.58 -5.76
N VAL A 387 -1.77 1.14 -6.92
CA VAL A 387 -0.70 1.83 -7.68
C VAL A 387 -1.12 3.25 -8.05
N CYS A 388 -2.30 3.40 -8.66
CA CYS A 388 -2.80 4.70 -9.09
C CYS A 388 -3.00 5.67 -7.92
N THR A 389 -3.49 5.18 -6.78
CA THR A 389 -3.67 6.02 -5.58
C THR A 389 -2.33 6.53 -5.00
N ARG A 390 -1.25 5.75 -5.15
CA ARG A 390 0.07 6.14 -4.63
C ARG A 390 0.83 7.10 -5.53
N PHE A 391 0.66 6.98 -6.85
CA PHE A 391 1.47 7.74 -7.80
C PHE A 391 0.67 8.75 -8.61
N VAL A 392 -0.50 8.36 -9.12
CA VAL A 392 -1.30 9.19 -10.03
C VAL A 392 -2.14 10.21 -9.26
N PHE A 393 -2.88 9.74 -8.25
CA PHE A 393 -3.74 10.57 -7.43
C PHE A 393 -3.01 11.79 -6.82
N PRO A 394 -1.85 11.63 -6.15
CA PRO A 394 -1.16 12.78 -5.57
C PRO A 394 -0.44 13.66 -6.61
N SER A 395 -0.32 13.23 -7.87
CA SER A 395 0.48 13.94 -8.88
C SER A 395 0.04 15.39 -9.13
N ILE A 396 -1.22 15.73 -8.84
CA ILE A 396 -1.74 17.10 -8.96
C ILE A 396 -1.38 17.90 -7.72
N SER A 397 -1.66 17.39 -6.53
CA SER A 397 -1.33 18.03 -5.25
C SER A 397 0.17 18.24 -5.05
N LEU A 398 0.99 17.33 -5.58
CA LEU A 398 2.46 17.39 -5.50
C LEU A 398 3.08 18.50 -6.35
N GLU A 399 2.30 19.20 -7.16
CA GLU A 399 2.77 20.44 -7.80
C GLU A 399 3.07 21.54 -6.76
N GLY A 400 2.41 21.46 -5.60
CA GLY A 400 2.60 22.36 -4.47
C GLY A 400 2.53 23.85 -4.88
N LEU A 401 3.41 24.64 -4.26
CA LEU A 401 3.54 26.08 -4.52
C LEU A 401 3.96 26.41 -5.97
N SER A 402 4.54 25.45 -6.69
CA SER A 402 4.96 25.66 -8.09
C SER A 402 3.78 25.65 -9.07
N TYR A 403 2.57 25.33 -8.60
CA TYR A 403 1.36 25.37 -9.42
C TYR A 403 1.07 26.76 -10.01
N TRP A 404 1.44 27.85 -9.30
CA TRP A 404 1.25 29.21 -9.81
C TRP A 404 1.99 29.46 -11.14
N VAL A 405 3.16 28.84 -11.33
CA VAL A 405 3.91 28.91 -12.60
C VAL A 405 3.12 28.25 -13.74
N ILE A 406 2.45 27.13 -13.46
CA ILE A 406 1.59 26.44 -14.44
C ILE A 406 0.37 27.31 -14.77
N GLN A 407 -0.23 27.93 -13.76
CA GLN A 407 -1.37 28.83 -13.95
C GLN A 407 -1.02 30.06 -14.81
N SER A 408 0.21 30.57 -14.70
CA SER A 408 0.71 31.67 -15.54
C SER A 408 1.10 31.25 -16.96
N SER A 409 1.14 29.94 -17.24
CA SER A 409 1.50 29.40 -18.55
C SER A 409 0.31 29.42 -19.51
N PRO A 410 0.53 29.44 -20.85
CA PRO A 410 -0.56 29.45 -21.84
C PRO A 410 -1.25 28.08 -22.00
N CYS A 411 -1.20 27.21 -20.97
CA CYS A 411 -1.84 25.90 -20.97
C CYS A 411 -3.18 25.99 -20.23
N SER A 412 -4.25 25.51 -20.86
CA SER A 412 -5.55 25.38 -20.18
C SER A 412 -5.50 24.28 -19.12
N ILE A 413 -6.39 24.35 -18.12
CA ILE A 413 -6.52 23.32 -17.08
C ILE A 413 -6.86 21.96 -17.72
N SER A 414 -7.69 21.95 -18.77
CA SER A 414 -8.01 20.74 -19.52
C SER A 414 -6.76 20.13 -20.18
N GLU A 415 -5.95 20.94 -20.86
CA GLU A 415 -4.68 20.48 -21.47
C GLU A 415 -3.73 19.92 -20.41
N PHE A 416 -3.68 20.55 -19.23
CA PHE A 416 -2.85 20.10 -18.12
C PHE A 416 -3.26 18.73 -17.58
N LEU A 417 -4.57 18.52 -17.32
CA LEU A 417 -5.09 17.24 -16.80
C LEU A 417 -4.94 16.10 -17.83
N HIS A 418 -5.28 16.34 -19.09
CA HIS A 418 -5.09 15.36 -20.16
C HIS A 418 -3.60 15.05 -20.39
N GLY A 419 -2.73 16.06 -20.21
CA GLY A 419 -1.29 15.87 -20.26
C GLY A 419 -0.81 14.90 -19.20
N LYS A 420 -1.20 15.12 -17.94
CA LYS A 420 -0.90 14.19 -16.85
C LYS A 420 -1.49 12.79 -17.10
N LEU A 421 -2.69 12.70 -17.66
CA LEU A 421 -3.32 11.42 -18.01
C LEU A 421 -2.46 10.60 -18.96
N ILE A 422 -2.03 11.19 -20.07
CA ILE A 422 -1.23 10.49 -21.08
C ILE A 422 0.12 10.07 -20.48
N VAL A 423 0.73 10.94 -19.67
CA VAL A 423 2.02 10.69 -19.02
C VAL A 423 1.93 9.49 -18.08
N TRP A 424 0.88 9.42 -17.24
CA TRP A 424 0.71 8.35 -16.25
C TRP A 424 0.08 7.08 -16.82
N PHE A 425 -0.72 7.19 -17.87
CA PHE A 425 -1.31 6.03 -18.55
C PHE A 425 -0.24 5.08 -19.08
N CYS A 426 0.80 5.59 -19.73
CA CYS A 426 1.86 4.77 -20.32
C CYS A 426 2.56 3.83 -19.30
N PRO A 427 3.16 4.32 -18.19
CA PRO A 427 3.82 3.44 -17.22
C PRO A 427 2.82 2.49 -16.53
N ILE A 428 1.59 2.92 -16.29
CA ILE A 428 0.59 2.11 -15.58
C ILE A 428 0.06 1.00 -16.48
N ALA A 429 -0.20 1.29 -17.75
CA ALA A 429 -0.59 0.29 -18.74
C ALA A 429 0.51 -0.76 -18.91
N VAL A 430 1.78 -0.36 -18.95
CA VAL A 430 2.91 -1.31 -19.01
C VAL A 430 2.94 -2.20 -17.75
N ILE A 431 2.91 -1.60 -16.56
CA ILE A 431 2.94 -2.34 -15.29
C ILE A 431 1.75 -3.32 -15.20
N SER A 432 0.54 -2.83 -15.50
CA SER A 432 -0.69 -3.64 -15.51
C SER A 432 -0.61 -4.79 -16.50
N SER A 433 -0.16 -4.52 -17.73
CA SER A 433 -0.04 -5.52 -18.80
C SER A 433 0.95 -6.62 -18.42
N VAL A 434 2.08 -6.24 -17.82
CA VAL A 434 3.08 -7.20 -17.36
C VAL A 434 2.51 -8.05 -16.23
N ILE A 435 1.91 -7.45 -15.20
CA ILE A 435 1.42 -8.19 -14.03
C ILE A 435 0.25 -9.11 -14.41
N ILE A 436 -0.78 -8.57 -15.08
CA ILE A 436 -1.98 -9.34 -15.43
C ILE A 436 -1.68 -10.34 -16.55
N GLY A 437 -0.82 -9.98 -17.51
CA GLY A 437 -0.38 -10.86 -18.58
C GLY A 437 0.49 -12.00 -18.09
N THR A 438 1.44 -11.76 -17.17
CA THR A 438 2.22 -12.84 -16.54
C THR A 438 1.37 -13.72 -15.64
N GLY A 439 0.36 -13.16 -14.95
CA GLY A 439 -0.66 -13.95 -14.26
C GLY A 439 -1.44 -14.86 -15.19
N ALA A 440 -1.82 -14.39 -16.39
CA ALA A 440 -2.49 -15.22 -17.39
C ALA A 440 -1.56 -16.30 -17.98
N LEU A 441 -0.28 -15.99 -18.20
CA LEU A 441 0.74 -16.98 -18.59
C LEU A 441 0.95 -18.05 -17.51
N ALA A 442 0.90 -17.66 -16.23
CA ALA A 442 1.04 -18.59 -15.11
C ALA A 442 -0.15 -19.58 -15.01
N LEU A 443 -1.28 -19.28 -15.65
CA LEU A 443 -2.46 -20.15 -15.73
C LEU A 443 -2.40 -21.15 -16.91
N ASP A 444 -1.35 -21.12 -17.74
CA ASP A 444 -1.16 -22.00 -18.92
C ASP A 444 -2.33 -21.97 -19.93
N VAL A 445 -2.94 -20.80 -20.08
CA VAL A 445 -4.13 -20.60 -20.93
C VAL A 445 -3.74 -20.34 -22.39
N GLN A 446 -4.67 -20.62 -23.32
CA GLN A 446 -4.49 -20.38 -24.76
C GLN A 446 -3.99 -18.94 -25.08
N PRO A 447 -3.05 -18.77 -26.05
CA PRO A 447 -2.46 -17.48 -26.40
C PRO A 447 -3.48 -16.37 -26.74
N ASN A 448 -4.60 -16.74 -27.38
CA ASN A 448 -5.67 -15.79 -27.72
C ASN A 448 -6.27 -15.14 -26.47
N LEU A 449 -6.47 -15.92 -25.41
CA LEU A 449 -7.04 -15.42 -24.15
C LEU A 449 -6.03 -14.52 -23.42
N ILE A 450 -4.74 -14.83 -23.50
CA ILE A 450 -3.68 -13.95 -22.95
C ILE A 450 -3.69 -12.60 -23.67
N PHE A 451 -3.81 -12.57 -25.00
CA PHE A 451 -3.91 -11.33 -25.76
C PHE A 451 -5.10 -10.48 -25.31
N PHE A 452 -6.30 -11.07 -25.20
CA PHE A 452 -7.49 -10.34 -24.72
C PHE A 452 -7.35 -9.88 -23.27
N THR A 453 -6.66 -10.64 -22.42
CA THR A 453 -6.39 -10.28 -21.02
C THR A 453 -5.47 -9.06 -20.94
N VAL A 454 -4.39 -9.04 -21.73
CA VAL A 454 -3.48 -7.89 -21.82
C VAL A 454 -4.21 -6.66 -22.36
N LEU A 455 -5.00 -6.83 -23.43
CA LEU A 455 -5.80 -5.76 -24.03
C LEU A 455 -6.81 -5.18 -23.03
N ALA A 456 -7.54 -6.04 -22.31
CA ALA A 456 -8.47 -5.61 -21.26
C ALA A 456 -7.75 -4.85 -20.14
N SER A 457 -6.56 -5.32 -19.74
CA SER A 457 -5.75 -4.66 -18.70
C SER A 457 -5.32 -3.24 -19.10
N CYS A 458 -4.98 -3.01 -20.38
CA CYS A 458 -4.67 -1.68 -20.91
C CYS A 458 -5.89 -0.74 -20.85
N ILE A 459 -7.05 -1.24 -21.25
CA ILE A 459 -8.29 -0.45 -21.26
C ILE A 459 -8.69 -0.07 -19.82
N ILE A 460 -8.66 -1.02 -18.89
CA ILE A 460 -8.97 -0.77 -17.47
C ILE A 460 -7.97 0.21 -16.86
N SER A 461 -6.68 0.10 -17.21
CA SER A 461 -5.64 1.02 -16.75
C SER A 461 -5.93 2.48 -17.14
N TYR A 462 -6.48 2.71 -18.34
CA TYR A 462 -6.91 4.05 -18.74
C TYR A 462 -7.98 4.61 -17.81
N GLY A 463 -9.05 3.85 -17.55
CA GLY A 463 -10.14 4.26 -16.67
C GLY A 463 -9.66 4.52 -15.24
N LEU A 464 -8.81 3.64 -14.69
CA LEU A 464 -8.23 3.81 -13.35
C LEU A 464 -7.35 5.07 -13.24
N CYS A 465 -6.53 5.36 -14.26
CA CYS A 465 -5.72 6.59 -14.31
C CYS A 465 -6.61 7.83 -14.36
N ALA A 466 -7.62 7.83 -15.23
CA ALA A 466 -8.53 8.96 -15.39
C ALA A 466 -9.33 9.25 -14.12
N CYS A 467 -9.85 8.21 -13.45
CA CYS A 467 -10.48 8.33 -12.13
C CYS A 467 -9.52 8.96 -11.10
N SER A 468 -8.28 8.46 -11.04
CA SER A 468 -7.30 8.93 -10.06
C SER A 468 -6.88 10.38 -10.27
N ILE A 469 -6.73 10.81 -11.53
CA ILE A 469 -6.45 12.21 -11.89
C ILE A 469 -7.67 13.08 -11.61
N GLY A 470 -8.87 12.65 -11.99
CA GLY A 470 -10.10 13.41 -11.76
C GLY A 470 -10.38 13.66 -10.28
N ILE A 471 -10.27 12.62 -9.46
CA ILE A 471 -10.44 12.70 -8.00
C ILE A 471 -9.28 13.51 -7.37
N GLY A 472 -8.05 13.33 -7.86
CA GLY A 472 -6.89 14.13 -7.44
C GLY A 472 -7.07 15.62 -7.74
N ALA A 473 -7.66 15.96 -8.88
CA ALA A 473 -7.97 17.35 -9.26
C ALA A 473 -9.09 17.93 -8.38
N PHE A 474 -10.13 17.14 -8.12
CA PHE A 474 -11.26 17.57 -7.30
C PHE A 474 -10.83 17.91 -5.86
N PHE A 475 -9.96 17.09 -5.27
CA PHE A 475 -9.43 17.29 -3.91
C PHE A 475 -8.03 17.91 -3.88
N ALA A 476 -7.63 18.62 -4.94
CA ALA A 476 -6.27 19.17 -5.04
C ALA A 476 -6.00 20.19 -3.92
N GLU A 477 -5.14 19.84 -2.97
CA GLU A 477 -4.55 20.76 -2.00
C GLU A 477 -3.05 20.84 -2.26
N PHE A 478 -2.46 22.03 -2.17
CA PHE A 478 -1.06 22.29 -2.55
C PHE A 478 -0.13 22.52 -1.34
N ASP A 479 -0.67 22.48 -0.12
CA ASP A 479 0.05 22.74 1.14
C ASP A 479 0.52 21.45 1.83
N TRP A 480 0.86 20.41 1.05
CA TRP A 480 1.30 19.12 1.62
C TRP A 480 2.82 19.00 1.66
N ASP A 481 3.34 18.66 2.85
CA ASP A 481 4.77 18.44 3.08
C ASP A 481 5.28 17.11 2.48
N TYR A 482 4.41 16.10 2.29
CA TYR A 482 4.81 14.73 1.89
C TYR A 482 3.83 14.03 0.95
N SER A 483 4.37 13.38 -0.09
CA SER A 483 3.59 12.54 -1.01
C SER A 483 2.84 11.40 -0.31
N ALA A 484 3.45 10.73 0.68
CA ALA A 484 2.79 9.65 1.40
C ALA A 484 1.58 10.11 2.23
N GLN A 485 1.58 11.36 2.70
CA GLN A 485 0.45 11.92 3.44
C GLN A 485 -0.74 12.23 2.53
N VAL A 486 -0.48 12.69 1.30
CA VAL A 486 -1.52 12.94 0.29
C VAL A 486 -2.24 11.64 -0.05
N SER A 487 -1.52 10.56 -0.35
CA SER A 487 -2.12 9.25 -0.67
C SER A 487 -2.85 8.60 0.52
N ALA A 488 -2.47 8.92 1.77
CA ALA A 488 -3.13 8.46 2.98
C ALA A 488 -4.28 9.40 3.44
N SER A 489 -4.57 10.44 2.68
CA SER A 489 -5.68 11.35 2.97
C SER A 489 -7.04 10.69 2.70
N PHE A 490 -8.11 11.32 3.18
CA PHE A 490 -9.48 10.93 2.85
C PHE A 490 -9.70 10.73 1.35
N ALA A 491 -9.22 11.68 0.55
CA ALA A 491 -9.39 11.65 -0.89
C ALA A 491 -8.64 10.47 -1.53
N GLY A 492 -7.50 10.07 -0.95
CA GLY A 492 -6.80 8.85 -1.33
C GLY A 492 -7.62 7.58 -1.04
N VAL A 493 -8.24 7.49 0.15
CA VAL A 493 -9.14 6.37 0.50
C VAL A 493 -10.35 6.31 -0.44
N LEU A 494 -10.99 7.45 -0.68
CA LEU A 494 -12.12 7.57 -1.61
C LEU A 494 -11.70 7.18 -3.04
N ASN A 495 -10.49 7.54 -3.47
CA ASN A 495 -9.95 7.12 -4.76
C ASN A 495 -9.83 5.60 -4.88
N VAL A 496 -9.29 4.93 -3.86
CA VAL A 496 -9.22 3.46 -3.84
C VAL A 496 -10.61 2.85 -3.93
N LEU A 497 -11.56 3.32 -3.12
CA LEU A 497 -12.92 2.78 -3.11
C LEU A 497 -13.61 2.92 -4.47
N ILE A 498 -13.55 4.11 -5.08
CA ILE A 498 -14.15 4.34 -6.41
C ILE A 498 -13.46 3.47 -7.46
N CYS A 499 -12.14 3.39 -7.44
CA CYS A 499 -11.39 2.58 -8.39
C CYS A 499 -11.67 1.06 -8.22
N VAL A 500 -11.83 0.57 -6.99
CA VAL A 500 -12.20 -0.83 -6.72
C VAL A 500 -13.61 -1.12 -7.19
N LEU A 501 -14.59 -0.25 -6.92
CA LEU A 501 -15.95 -0.38 -7.45
C LEU A 501 -15.95 -0.35 -8.98
N PHE A 502 -15.16 0.54 -9.57
CA PHE A 502 -14.99 0.62 -11.01
C PHE A 502 -14.37 -0.67 -11.58
N SER A 503 -13.35 -1.23 -10.93
CA SER A 503 -12.79 -2.54 -11.28
C SER A 503 -13.86 -3.65 -11.25
N LEU A 504 -14.72 -3.68 -10.23
CA LEU A 504 -15.82 -4.66 -10.14
C LEU A 504 -16.84 -4.50 -11.28
N VAL A 505 -17.19 -3.27 -11.67
CA VAL A 505 -18.07 -3.02 -12.82
C VAL A 505 -17.43 -3.51 -14.12
N ASN A 506 -16.12 -3.33 -14.29
CA ASN A 506 -15.38 -3.85 -15.43
C ASN A 506 -15.36 -5.38 -15.51
N LEU A 507 -15.56 -6.10 -14.40
CA LEU A 507 -15.64 -7.56 -14.42
C LEU A 507 -16.87 -8.09 -15.16
N ILE A 508 -17.95 -7.31 -15.28
CA ILE A 508 -19.17 -7.73 -15.98
C ILE A 508 -18.92 -7.94 -17.49
N PRO A 509 -18.42 -6.96 -18.26
CA PRO A 509 -18.11 -7.16 -19.67
C PRO A 509 -16.98 -8.17 -19.87
N ILE A 510 -16.04 -8.28 -18.93
CA ILE A 510 -14.96 -9.28 -18.95
C ILE A 510 -15.51 -10.69 -18.79
N PHE A 511 -16.43 -10.90 -17.85
CA PHE A 511 -17.13 -12.17 -17.68
C PHE A 511 -17.84 -12.55 -18.96
N MET A 512 -18.56 -11.63 -19.60
CA MET A 512 -19.22 -11.88 -20.89
C MET A 512 -18.22 -12.22 -22.01
N LEU A 513 -17.09 -11.52 -22.07
CA LEU A 513 -16.01 -11.77 -23.04
C LEU A 513 -15.46 -13.20 -22.90
N PHE A 514 -15.11 -13.61 -21.68
CA PHE A 514 -14.52 -14.92 -21.42
C PHE A 514 -15.55 -16.06 -21.49
N PHE A 515 -16.78 -15.82 -21.05
CA PHE A 515 -17.90 -16.74 -21.26
C PHE A 515 -18.08 -17.03 -22.77
N GLY A 516 -18.08 -16.00 -23.61
CA GLY A 516 -18.17 -16.16 -25.07
C GLY A 516 -16.98 -16.87 -25.72
N LEU A 517 -15.77 -16.71 -25.20
CA LEU A 517 -14.57 -17.33 -25.77
C LEU A 517 -14.34 -18.78 -25.31
N ILE A 518 -14.69 -19.11 -24.07
CA ILE A 518 -14.45 -20.43 -23.46
C ILE A 518 -15.56 -21.42 -23.84
N LEU A 519 -16.83 -21.01 -23.79
CA LEU A 519 -17.97 -21.89 -24.08
C LEU A 519 -18.15 -22.21 -25.57
N ARG A 520 -17.47 -21.48 -26.47
CA ARG A 520 -17.39 -21.81 -27.89
C ARG A 520 -16.91 -23.25 -28.12
N GLN A 521 -16.12 -23.79 -27.19
CA GLN A 521 -15.60 -25.15 -27.29
C GLN A 521 -16.52 -26.23 -26.69
N SER A 522 -17.57 -25.87 -25.95
CA SER A 522 -18.39 -26.84 -25.19
C SER A 522 -19.88 -26.82 -25.54
N VAL A 523 -20.40 -25.74 -26.14
CA VAL A 523 -21.84 -25.62 -26.47
C VAL A 523 -22.04 -25.75 -27.98
N GLN A 524 -22.51 -26.91 -28.43
CA GLN A 524 -23.02 -27.11 -29.79
C GLN A 524 -24.48 -26.61 -29.84
N GLY A 525 -24.73 -25.41 -30.38
CA GLY A 525 -26.12 -24.93 -30.54
C GLY A 525 -26.35 -23.46 -30.91
N MET A 526 -25.35 -22.58 -30.79
CA MET A 526 -25.48 -21.17 -31.21
C MET A 526 -24.83 -20.93 -32.58
N GLY A 527 -25.48 -20.11 -33.42
CA GLY A 527 -25.00 -19.81 -34.78
C GLY A 527 -23.67 -19.06 -34.80
N THR A 528 -22.83 -19.31 -35.80
CA THR A 528 -21.45 -18.81 -35.95
C THR A 528 -21.32 -17.29 -35.83
N ILE A 529 -22.37 -16.55 -36.21
CA ILE A 529 -22.44 -15.09 -36.17
C ILE A 529 -22.61 -14.56 -34.74
N GLN A 530 -23.43 -15.20 -33.91
CA GLN A 530 -23.66 -14.79 -32.52
C GLN A 530 -22.40 -14.92 -31.65
N TRP A 531 -21.56 -15.92 -31.95
CA TRP A 531 -20.27 -16.14 -31.29
C TRP A 531 -19.20 -15.09 -31.61
N LEU A 532 -19.26 -14.45 -32.78
CA LEU A 532 -18.36 -13.36 -33.15
C LEU A 532 -18.84 -12.02 -32.57
N ILE A 533 -20.15 -11.81 -32.54
CA ILE A 533 -20.75 -10.56 -32.06
C ILE A 533 -20.56 -10.39 -30.55
N CYS A 534 -20.72 -11.46 -29.75
CA CYS A 534 -20.63 -11.38 -28.28
C CYS A 534 -19.27 -10.84 -27.75
N PRO A 535 -18.10 -11.38 -28.14
CA PRO A 535 -16.82 -10.87 -27.67
C PRO A 535 -16.54 -9.45 -28.19
N ILE A 536 -16.93 -9.14 -29.43
CA ILE A 536 -16.77 -7.79 -30.01
C ILE A 536 -17.61 -6.78 -29.21
N LEU A 537 -18.88 -7.10 -28.95
CA LEU A 537 -19.78 -6.22 -28.18
C LEU A 537 -19.29 -6.03 -26.74
N SER A 538 -18.78 -7.09 -26.11
CA SER A 538 -18.21 -7.01 -24.75
C SER A 538 -16.96 -6.12 -24.70
N LEU A 539 -16.10 -6.18 -25.72
CA LEU A 539 -14.90 -5.35 -25.83
C LEU A 539 -15.27 -3.89 -26.10
N VAL A 540 -16.24 -3.63 -26.98
CA VAL A 540 -16.79 -2.30 -27.22
C VAL A 540 -17.40 -1.73 -25.94
N CYS A 541 -18.16 -2.54 -25.19
CA CYS A 541 -18.73 -2.15 -23.90
C CYS A 541 -17.63 -1.80 -22.88
N LEU A 542 -16.57 -2.62 -22.80
CA LEU A 542 -15.41 -2.34 -21.95
C LEU A 542 -14.74 -1.01 -22.31
N ILE A 543 -14.47 -0.77 -23.59
CA ILE A 543 -13.88 0.50 -24.08
C ILE A 543 -14.81 1.67 -23.72
N PHE A 544 -16.10 1.54 -24.01
CA PHE A 544 -17.08 2.61 -23.79
C PHE A 544 -17.17 2.98 -22.30
N ILE A 545 -17.26 2.00 -21.41
CA ILE A 545 -17.28 2.23 -19.95
C ILE A 545 -16.03 2.99 -19.50
N ASN A 546 -14.85 2.57 -19.93
CA ASN A 546 -13.58 3.19 -19.52
C ASN A 546 -13.39 4.60 -20.09
N LEU A 547 -13.76 4.83 -21.36
CA LEU A 547 -13.70 6.16 -21.97
C LEU A 547 -14.73 7.11 -21.35
N TYR A 548 -15.96 6.65 -21.13
CA TYR A 548 -17.03 7.46 -20.58
C TYR A 548 -16.72 7.88 -19.14
N VAL A 549 -16.38 6.91 -18.28
CA VAL A 549 -16.00 7.20 -16.89
C VAL A 549 -14.75 8.07 -16.83
N GLY A 550 -13.75 7.80 -17.68
CA GLY A 550 -12.54 8.61 -17.73
C GLY A 550 -12.80 10.06 -18.15
N HIS A 551 -13.63 10.28 -19.17
CA HIS A 551 -14.02 11.62 -19.61
C HIS A 551 -14.78 12.38 -18.52
N TRP A 552 -15.76 11.74 -17.86
CA TRP A 552 -16.50 12.36 -16.77
C TRP A 552 -15.63 12.68 -15.55
N ALA A 553 -14.72 11.78 -15.17
CA ALA A 553 -13.80 12.02 -14.06
C ALA A 553 -12.93 13.26 -14.30
N ILE A 554 -12.39 13.41 -15.52
CA ILE A 554 -11.58 14.56 -15.89
C ILE A 554 -12.41 15.84 -15.94
N LEU A 555 -13.61 15.80 -16.53
CA LEU A 555 -14.51 16.96 -16.57
C LEU A 555 -14.89 17.47 -15.17
N ILE A 556 -15.17 16.55 -14.23
CA ILE A 556 -15.48 16.90 -12.85
C ILE A 556 -14.25 17.55 -12.18
N GLY A 557 -13.07 16.96 -12.39
CA GLY A 557 -11.80 17.49 -11.91
C GLY A 557 -11.48 18.89 -12.45
N GLU A 558 -11.70 19.09 -13.75
CA GLU A 558 -11.50 20.36 -14.45
C GLU A 558 -12.43 21.45 -13.89
N LYS A 559 -13.73 21.17 -13.78
CA LYS A 559 -14.71 22.12 -13.23
C LYS A 559 -14.40 22.50 -11.78
N ALA A 560 -13.94 21.53 -10.98
CA ALA A 560 -13.55 21.78 -9.60
C ALA A 560 -12.32 22.69 -9.50
N MET A 561 -11.31 22.45 -10.33
CA MET A 561 -10.11 23.29 -10.40
C MET A 561 -10.44 24.71 -10.88
N ILE A 562 -11.25 24.86 -11.93
CA ILE A 562 -11.67 26.18 -12.43
C ILE A 562 -12.37 26.98 -11.33
N ARG A 563 -13.36 26.38 -10.65
CA ARG A 563 -14.11 27.06 -9.56
C ARG A 563 -13.26 27.51 -8.38
N ARG A 564 -12.10 26.88 -8.17
CA ARG A 564 -11.23 27.17 -7.03
C ARG A 564 -10.24 28.30 -7.33
N PHE A 565 -9.97 28.55 -8.61
CA PHE A 565 -8.98 29.51 -9.08
C PHE A 565 -9.55 30.64 -9.94
N SER A 566 -10.86 30.62 -10.22
CA SER A 566 -11.68 31.77 -10.66
C SER A 566 -12.15 32.57 -9.46
#